data_AF-A0A2V9YJI6-F1
#
_entry.id   AF-A0A2V9YJI6-F1
#
_cell.length_a   1.000
_cell.length_b   1.000
_cell.length_c   1.000
_cell.angle_alpha   90.00
_cell.angle_beta   90.00
_cell.angle_gamma   90.00
#
_symmetry.space_group_name_H-M   'P 1'
#
loop_
_entity.id
_entity.type
_entity.pdbx_description
1 polymer ?
#
loop_
_entity_poly.entity_id
_entity_poly.type
_entity_poly.pdbx_seq_one_letter_code
_entity_poly.pdbx_strand_id
1 'polypeptide(L)'
;MWVACSPRDFLTRRLAADLIAGSENFQSTQQFWLRTGLVSNKDYLSPEYLVLQQRGWIKGTPSDCIAKVAPPPCWEVVLTPIGVETFRDLIRSNDSGKRFSIVTARREFVSVTGISKNGNVADVDFTWRWVPLNEVGAALYAGDVHYRSTVGFRHYDDGWRLVNGTAVKSSQDLDDALKNSEPAP
;
A
#
# COMPACT_ATOMS: atom_id res chain seq x y z
N MET A 1 -8.73 47.45 12.27
CA MET A 1 -8.49 46.09 12.77
C MET A 1 -7.89 45.28 11.63
N TRP A 2 -6.58 45.03 11.65
CA TRP A 2 -5.93 44.22 10.63
C TRP A 2 -6.16 42.75 10.99
N VAL A 3 -7.02 42.07 10.23
CA VAL A 3 -7.12 40.62 10.30
C VAL A 3 -5.85 40.08 9.66
N ALA A 4 -4.89 39.69 10.49
CA ALA A 4 -3.73 38.95 10.02
C ALA A 4 -4.25 37.61 9.49
N CYS A 5 -4.45 37.51 8.16
CA CYS A 5 -4.67 36.24 7.49
C CYS A 5 -3.44 35.39 7.77
N SER A 6 -3.58 34.38 8.62
CA SER A 6 -2.51 33.42 8.81
C SER A 6 -2.39 32.62 7.51
N PRO A 7 -1.19 32.36 6.98
CA PRO A 7 -1.01 31.44 5.87
C PRO A 7 -1.62 30.05 6.12
N ARG A 8 -1.91 29.72 7.39
CA ARG A 8 -2.59 28.49 7.81
C ARG A 8 -4.11 28.48 7.55
N ASP A 9 -4.73 29.64 7.35
CA ASP A 9 -6.18 29.74 7.05
C ASP A 9 -6.49 29.27 5.63
N PHE A 10 -5.50 29.34 4.73
CA PHE A 10 -5.61 28.92 3.34
C PHE A 10 -5.00 27.53 3.14
N LEU A 11 -5.81 26.57 2.67
CA LEU A 11 -5.31 25.27 2.23
C LEU A 11 -4.55 25.43 0.91
N THR A 12 -3.25 25.70 1.01
CA THR A 12 -2.36 25.77 -0.16
C THR A 12 -1.99 24.37 -0.63
N ARG A 13 -1.60 24.24 -1.91
CA ARG A 13 -1.05 22.98 -2.45
C ARG A 13 0.14 22.46 -1.65
N ARG A 14 1.00 23.38 -1.18
CA ARG A 14 2.16 23.02 -0.36
C ARG A 14 1.74 22.47 1.00
N LEU A 15 0.84 23.15 1.70
CA LEU A 15 0.32 22.66 3.00
C LEU A 15 -0.38 21.30 2.85
N ALA A 16 -1.21 21.15 1.81
CA ALA A 16 -1.88 19.88 1.53
C ALA A 16 -0.88 18.76 1.23
N ALA A 17 0.14 19.03 0.40
CA ALA A 17 1.22 18.07 0.10
C ALA A 17 1.97 17.65 1.37
N ASP A 18 2.36 18.62 2.21
CA ASP A 18 3.10 18.34 3.45
C ASP A 18 2.27 17.48 4.42
N LEU A 19 0.96 17.75 4.55
CA LEU A 19 0.05 16.98 5.40
C LEU A 19 -0.22 15.57 4.87
N ILE A 20 -0.33 15.39 3.55
CA ILE A 20 -0.53 14.07 2.93
C ILE A 20 0.76 13.25 3.03
N ALA A 21 1.89 13.79 2.58
CA ALA A 21 3.18 13.10 2.56
C ALA A 21 3.71 12.80 3.98
N GLY A 22 3.35 13.64 4.96
CA GLY A 22 3.68 13.42 6.37
C GLY A 22 2.83 12.35 7.07
N SER A 23 1.78 11.84 6.44
CA SER A 23 0.91 10.82 7.04
C SER A 23 1.58 9.44 7.17
N GLU A 24 1.12 8.64 8.13
CA GLU A 24 1.62 7.27 8.32
C GLU A 24 1.44 6.39 7.07
N ASN A 25 0.42 6.66 6.25
CA ASN A 25 0.17 5.91 5.01
C ASN A 25 1.30 6.05 3.97
N PHE A 26 2.06 7.15 4.02
CA PHE A 26 3.22 7.41 3.15
C PHE A 26 4.56 7.13 3.84
N GLN A 27 4.61 7.14 5.16
CA GLN A 27 5.80 6.77 5.93
C GLN A 27 5.94 5.26 6.12
N SER A 28 4.84 4.52 6.10
CA SER A 28 4.83 3.07 6.27
C SER A 28 5.33 2.33 5.03
N THR A 29 6.03 1.23 5.29
CA THR A 29 6.46 0.29 4.25
C THR A 29 5.49 -0.88 4.15
N GLN A 30 5.22 -1.30 2.93
CA GLN A 30 4.43 -2.47 2.64
C GLN A 30 5.22 -3.75 2.90
N GLN A 31 4.58 -4.71 3.55
CA GLN A 31 5.13 -6.03 3.81
C GLN A 31 4.40 -7.09 3.00
N PHE A 32 5.15 -8.02 2.45
CA PHE A 32 4.66 -9.25 1.86
C PHE A 32 5.03 -10.44 2.75
N TRP A 33 4.04 -11.28 3.04
CA TRP A 33 4.23 -12.48 3.84
C TRP A 33 4.33 -13.70 2.94
N LEU A 34 5.57 -14.10 2.64
CA LEU A 34 5.82 -15.35 1.93
C LEU A 34 5.56 -16.52 2.88
N ARG A 35 4.76 -17.50 2.45
CA ARG A 35 4.53 -18.76 3.15
C ARG A 35 5.01 -19.90 2.26
N THR A 36 5.80 -20.77 2.85
CA THR A 36 6.26 -22.01 2.22
C THR A 36 5.63 -23.21 2.91
N GLY A 37 5.81 -24.38 2.32
CA GLY A 37 5.16 -25.63 2.68
C GLY A 37 3.66 -25.65 2.42
N LEU A 38 2.90 -26.33 3.27
CA LEU A 38 1.49 -26.57 3.02
C LEU A 38 0.66 -25.28 3.05
N VAL A 39 0.12 -24.93 1.90
CA VAL A 39 -0.67 -23.72 1.64
C VAL A 39 -2.01 -24.14 1.01
N SER A 40 -3.08 -23.41 1.36
CA SER A 40 -4.42 -23.66 0.82
C SER A 40 -4.50 -23.29 -0.66
N ASN A 41 -5.47 -23.84 -1.40
CA ASN A 41 -5.68 -23.43 -2.79
C ASN A 41 -5.91 -21.92 -2.94
N LYS A 42 -6.65 -21.32 -2.00
CA LYS A 42 -6.96 -19.89 -2.02
C LYS A 42 -5.70 -19.04 -1.95
N ASP A 43 -4.80 -19.39 -1.03
CA ASP A 43 -3.56 -18.65 -0.84
C ASP A 43 -2.58 -18.89 -1.99
N TYR A 44 -2.49 -20.12 -2.51
CA TYR A 44 -1.60 -20.45 -3.62
C TYR A 44 -2.02 -19.80 -4.95
N LEU A 45 -3.31 -19.60 -5.16
CA LEU A 45 -3.87 -18.92 -6.34
C LEU A 45 -4.02 -17.40 -6.14
N SER A 46 -3.46 -16.84 -5.06
CA SER A 46 -3.49 -15.38 -4.88
C SER A 46 -2.65 -14.69 -5.97
N PRO A 47 -3.01 -13.45 -6.38
CA PRO A 47 -2.26 -12.72 -7.40
C PRO A 47 -0.76 -12.64 -7.10
N GLU A 48 -0.40 -12.48 -5.83
CA GLU A 48 1.00 -12.43 -5.40
C GLU A 48 1.70 -13.76 -5.70
N TYR A 49 1.14 -14.90 -5.26
CA TYR A 49 1.76 -16.21 -5.50
C TYR A 49 1.87 -16.55 -6.98
N LEU A 50 0.87 -16.15 -7.79
CA LEU A 50 0.93 -16.30 -9.24
C LEU A 50 2.08 -15.50 -9.85
N VAL A 51 2.33 -14.27 -9.38
CA VAL A 51 3.51 -13.48 -9.79
C VAL A 51 4.81 -14.18 -9.39
N LEU A 52 4.93 -14.64 -8.14
CA LEU A 52 6.12 -15.36 -7.69
C LEU A 52 6.36 -16.65 -8.51
N GLN A 53 5.30 -17.36 -8.87
CA GLN A 53 5.37 -18.57 -9.69
C GLN A 53 5.76 -18.23 -11.13
N GLN A 54 5.19 -17.18 -11.72
CA GLN A 54 5.52 -16.73 -13.08
C GLN A 54 6.96 -16.25 -13.19
N ARG A 55 7.51 -15.66 -12.11
CA ARG A 55 8.94 -15.32 -11.99
C ARG A 55 9.83 -16.54 -11.75
N GLY A 56 9.25 -17.72 -11.52
CA GLY A 56 9.99 -18.95 -11.24
C GLY A 56 10.63 -18.99 -9.86
N TRP A 57 10.24 -18.11 -8.92
CA TRP A 57 10.80 -18.06 -7.58
C TRP A 57 10.21 -19.12 -6.64
N ILE A 58 8.96 -19.51 -6.89
CA ILE A 58 8.29 -20.57 -6.13
C ILE A 58 7.77 -21.67 -7.05
N LYS A 59 7.58 -22.86 -6.47
CA LYS A 59 6.87 -23.97 -7.10
C LYS A 59 5.94 -24.62 -6.08
N GLY A 60 4.69 -24.83 -6.47
CA GLY A 60 3.75 -25.65 -5.71
C GLY A 60 3.63 -27.06 -6.30
N THR A 61 3.59 -28.07 -5.45
CA THR A 61 3.18 -29.44 -5.82
C THR A 61 1.91 -29.82 -5.08
N PRO A 62 0.96 -30.53 -5.72
CA PRO A 62 -0.23 -31.03 -5.02
C PRO A 62 0.16 -31.86 -3.81
N SER A 63 -0.51 -31.63 -2.69
CA SER A 63 -0.29 -32.35 -1.42
C SER A 63 -1.61 -32.56 -0.69
N ASP A 64 -1.65 -33.58 0.16
CA ASP A 64 -2.80 -33.83 1.02
C ASP A 64 -3.02 -32.69 2.02
N CYS A 65 -4.27 -32.26 2.16
CA CYS A 65 -4.64 -31.25 3.14
C CYS A 65 -4.68 -31.81 4.55
N ILE A 66 -4.11 -31.08 5.51
CA ILE A 66 -4.37 -31.33 6.94
C ILE A 66 -5.61 -30.55 7.38
N ALA A 67 -6.29 -30.97 8.44
CA ALA A 67 -7.53 -30.35 8.93
C ALA A 67 -7.44 -28.82 9.18
N LYS A 68 -6.23 -28.28 9.38
CA LYS A 68 -5.97 -26.84 9.57
C LYS A 68 -5.82 -26.04 8.26
N VAL A 69 -5.72 -26.70 7.11
CA VAL A 69 -5.54 -26.09 5.79
C VAL A 69 -6.61 -26.67 4.87
N ALA A 70 -7.81 -26.10 4.94
CA ALA A 70 -8.98 -26.49 4.16
C ALA A 70 -9.58 -25.23 3.49
N PRO A 71 -10.30 -25.37 2.37
CA PRO A 71 -10.64 -26.60 1.67
C PRO A 71 -9.53 -27.09 0.72
N PRO A 72 -9.52 -28.40 0.37
CA PRO A 72 -8.72 -28.92 -0.74
C PRO A 72 -9.01 -28.23 -2.08
N PRO A 73 -8.05 -28.21 -3.02
CA PRO A 73 -6.71 -28.84 -2.96
C PRO A 73 -5.71 -28.06 -2.08
N CYS A 74 -4.65 -28.74 -1.63
CA CYS A 74 -3.53 -28.09 -0.93
C CYS A 74 -2.25 -28.24 -1.74
N TRP A 75 -1.35 -27.28 -1.54
CA TRP A 75 -0.10 -27.18 -2.27
C TRP A 75 1.06 -27.15 -1.28
N GLU A 76 2.05 -28.02 -1.47
CA GLU A 76 3.36 -27.85 -0.81
C GLU A 76 4.17 -26.88 -1.65
N VAL A 77 4.37 -25.66 -1.13
CA VAL A 77 5.09 -24.58 -1.80
C VAL A 77 6.55 -24.56 -1.36
N VAL A 78 7.47 -24.59 -2.32
CA VAL A 78 8.91 -24.49 -2.05
C VAL A 78 9.54 -23.36 -2.85
N LEU A 79 10.62 -22.78 -2.30
CA LEU A 79 11.48 -21.88 -3.06
C LEU A 79 12.27 -22.69 -4.09
N THR A 80 12.36 -22.17 -5.30
CA THR A 80 13.30 -22.68 -6.31
C THR A 80 14.72 -22.18 -6.01
N PRO A 81 15.78 -22.67 -6.67
CA PRO A 81 17.12 -22.10 -6.52
C PRO A 81 17.16 -20.59 -6.80
N ILE A 82 16.46 -20.13 -7.84
CA ILE A 82 16.32 -18.71 -8.19
C ILE A 82 15.62 -17.96 -7.05
N GLY A 83 14.51 -18.52 -6.52
CA GLY A 83 13.82 -17.92 -5.38
C GLY A 83 14.70 -17.82 -4.14
N VAL A 84 15.47 -18.87 -3.82
CA VAL A 84 16.41 -18.83 -2.68
C VAL A 84 17.41 -17.70 -2.85
N GLU A 85 17.96 -17.49 -4.04
CA GLU A 85 18.87 -16.37 -4.31
C GLU A 85 18.18 -15.00 -4.16
N THR A 86 17.00 -14.82 -4.73
CA THR A 86 16.23 -13.57 -4.64
C THR A 86 15.82 -13.22 -3.20
N PHE A 87 15.41 -14.21 -2.40
CA PHE A 87 14.91 -13.98 -1.04
C PHE A 87 15.99 -14.04 0.05
N ARG A 88 17.21 -14.52 -0.26
CA ARG A 88 18.28 -14.75 0.72
C ARG A 88 18.55 -13.54 1.62
N ASP A 89 18.70 -12.38 0.99
CA ASP A 89 19.07 -11.14 1.68
C ASP A 89 17.85 -10.38 2.22
N LEU A 90 16.64 -10.83 1.86
CA LEU A 90 15.36 -10.23 2.25
C LEU A 90 14.76 -10.90 3.49
N ILE A 91 15.06 -12.17 3.71
CA ILE A 91 14.60 -12.94 4.86
C ILE A 91 15.52 -12.66 6.05
N ARG A 92 14.95 -12.16 7.15
CA ARG A 92 15.72 -11.91 8.38
C ARG A 92 16.08 -13.24 9.04
N SER A 93 17.28 -13.33 9.62
CA SER A 93 17.78 -14.53 10.30
C SER A 93 16.90 -15.04 11.46
N ASN A 94 16.01 -14.20 11.99
CA ASN A 94 15.04 -14.56 13.04
C ASN A 94 13.70 -15.08 12.49
N ASP A 95 13.50 -15.11 11.18
CA ASP A 95 12.32 -15.74 10.58
C ASP A 95 12.47 -17.27 10.69
N SER A 96 12.13 -17.81 11.85
CA SER A 96 12.12 -19.24 12.08
C SER A 96 10.83 -19.85 11.53
N GLY A 97 10.92 -20.57 10.42
CA GLY A 97 9.86 -21.49 9.97
C GLY A 97 9.52 -21.42 8.49
N LYS A 98 8.22 -21.54 8.20
CA LYS A 98 7.61 -21.60 6.86
C LYS A 98 6.93 -20.28 6.47
N ARG A 99 7.23 -19.17 7.17
CA ARG A 99 6.63 -17.84 6.94
C ARG A 99 7.68 -16.75 7.11
N PHE A 100 7.78 -15.87 6.13
CA PHE A 100 8.82 -14.84 6.05
C PHE A 100 8.20 -13.47 5.80
N SER A 101 8.70 -12.44 6.49
CA SER A 101 8.25 -11.05 6.30
C SER A 101 9.22 -10.30 5.40
N ILE A 102 8.75 -9.83 4.25
CA ILE A 102 9.57 -9.13 3.27
C ILE A 102 9.02 -7.73 3.10
N VAL A 103 9.85 -6.72 3.36
CA VAL A 103 9.50 -5.32 3.06
C VAL A 103 9.60 -5.11 1.56
N THR A 104 8.50 -4.80 0.87
CA THR A 104 8.44 -4.85 -0.61
C THR A 104 8.38 -3.49 -1.26
N ALA A 105 7.57 -2.56 -0.76
CA ALA A 105 7.38 -1.25 -1.38
C ALA A 105 7.04 -0.19 -0.33
N ARG A 106 7.04 1.07 -0.74
CA ARG A 106 6.42 2.17 0.00
C ARG A 106 5.62 3.05 -0.95
N ARG A 107 4.68 3.82 -0.43
CA ARG A 107 4.01 4.86 -1.22
C ARG A 107 4.90 6.09 -1.31
N GLU A 108 4.91 6.73 -2.47
CA GLU A 108 5.52 8.03 -2.67
C GLU A 108 4.46 9.00 -3.13
N PHE A 109 4.32 10.11 -2.38
CA PHE A 109 3.49 11.22 -2.79
C PHE A 109 4.19 11.93 -3.96
N VAL A 110 3.44 12.22 -5.03
CA VAL A 110 3.99 12.86 -6.23
C VAL A 110 3.59 14.33 -6.26
N SER A 111 2.28 14.63 -6.31
CA SER A 111 1.82 16.02 -6.41
C SER A 111 0.35 16.21 -6.03
N VAL A 112 -0.02 17.42 -5.62
CA VAL A 112 -1.43 17.84 -5.55
C VAL A 112 -1.87 18.31 -6.94
N THR A 113 -2.94 17.71 -7.46
CA THR A 113 -3.53 18.05 -8.77
C THR A 113 -4.71 19.01 -8.65
N GLY A 114 -5.46 18.96 -7.56
CA GLY A 114 -6.68 19.76 -7.37
C GLY A 114 -6.99 20.04 -5.91
N ILE A 115 -7.64 21.17 -5.64
CA ILE A 115 -8.19 21.52 -4.32
C ILE A 115 -9.58 22.14 -4.54
N SER A 116 -10.60 21.51 -3.98
CA SER A 116 -12.00 21.94 -4.05
C SER A 116 -12.48 22.29 -2.64
N LYS A 117 -12.55 23.58 -2.31
CA LYS A 117 -12.94 24.06 -0.98
C LYS A 117 -14.43 24.34 -0.88
N ASN A 118 -15.07 23.85 0.19
CA ASN A 118 -16.46 24.15 0.54
C ASN A 118 -16.55 24.48 2.05
N GLY A 119 -16.54 25.78 2.37
CA GLY A 119 -16.56 26.26 3.75
C GLY A 119 -15.33 25.81 4.55
N ASN A 120 -15.57 25.04 5.62
CA ASN A 120 -14.53 24.49 6.51
C ASN A 120 -14.08 23.08 6.10
N VAL A 121 -14.46 22.62 4.91
CA VAL A 121 -14.05 21.33 4.34
C VAL A 121 -13.42 21.58 2.98
N ALA A 122 -12.49 20.72 2.57
CA ALA A 122 -11.95 20.73 1.23
C ALA A 122 -11.63 19.31 0.77
N ASP A 123 -11.85 19.03 -0.51
CA ASP A 123 -11.36 17.82 -1.16
C ASP A 123 -10.06 18.13 -1.90
N VAL A 124 -9.05 17.29 -1.70
CA VAL A 124 -7.75 17.43 -2.33
C VAL A 124 -7.48 16.23 -3.21
N ASP A 125 -7.34 16.48 -4.51
CA ASP A 125 -6.91 15.50 -5.49
C ASP A 125 -5.39 15.48 -5.55
N PHE A 126 -4.81 14.29 -5.50
CA PHE A 126 -3.37 14.11 -5.55
C PHE A 126 -2.97 12.86 -6.32
N THR A 127 -1.73 12.85 -6.79
CA THR A 127 -1.09 11.70 -7.39
C THR A 127 -0.04 11.10 -6.47
N TRP A 128 0.07 9.78 -6.53
CA TRP A 128 1.06 9.00 -5.79
C TRP A 128 1.46 7.76 -6.60
N ARG A 129 2.54 7.08 -6.21
CA ARG A 129 2.97 5.83 -6.84
C ARG A 129 3.58 4.87 -5.83
N TRP A 130 3.72 3.61 -6.23
CA TRP A 130 4.52 2.65 -5.48
C TRP A 130 6.00 2.83 -5.80
N VAL A 131 6.84 2.83 -4.78
CA VAL A 131 8.29 2.74 -4.92
C VAL A 131 8.72 1.36 -4.42
N PRO A 132 9.05 0.43 -5.33
CA PRO A 132 9.55 -0.89 -4.92
C PRO A 132 10.91 -0.75 -4.24
N LEU A 133 11.11 -1.53 -3.18
CA LEU A 133 12.33 -1.49 -2.35
C LEU A 133 13.27 -2.67 -2.66
N ASN A 134 12.83 -3.63 -3.45
CA ASN A 134 13.60 -4.78 -3.93
C ASN A 134 12.91 -5.43 -5.14
N GLU A 135 13.51 -6.49 -5.68
CA GLU A 135 13.02 -7.23 -6.83
C GLU A 135 11.61 -7.82 -6.61
N VAL A 136 11.33 -8.31 -5.40
CA VAL A 136 10.02 -8.84 -5.02
C VAL A 136 8.97 -7.73 -5.08
N GLY A 137 9.28 -6.57 -4.50
CA GLY A 137 8.44 -5.38 -4.60
C GLY A 137 8.20 -4.93 -6.03
N ALA A 138 9.23 -4.93 -6.87
CA ALA A 138 9.12 -4.53 -8.27
C ALA A 138 8.26 -5.51 -9.09
N ALA A 139 8.20 -6.77 -8.69
CA ALA A 139 7.30 -7.75 -9.30
C ALA A 139 5.86 -7.60 -8.82
N LEU A 140 5.65 -7.29 -7.54
CA LEU A 140 4.31 -7.19 -6.93
C LEU A 140 3.62 -5.84 -7.16
N TYR A 141 4.37 -4.76 -7.31
CA TYR A 141 3.86 -3.41 -7.45
C TYR A 141 4.41 -2.76 -8.72
N ALA A 142 3.51 -2.28 -9.58
CA ALA A 142 3.89 -1.50 -10.77
C ALA A 142 4.37 -0.11 -10.33
N GLY A 143 5.69 0.11 -10.32
CA GLY A 143 6.31 1.35 -9.82
C GLY A 143 6.31 2.53 -10.79
N ASP A 144 5.97 2.27 -12.05
CA ASP A 144 5.80 3.22 -13.15
C ASP A 144 4.37 3.79 -13.22
N VAL A 145 3.40 3.07 -12.65
CA VAL A 145 2.01 3.50 -12.60
C VAL A 145 1.83 4.58 -11.54
N HIS A 146 1.29 5.71 -11.97
CA HIS A 146 0.81 6.75 -11.07
C HIS A 146 -0.66 6.50 -10.76
N TYR A 147 -1.05 6.78 -9.54
CA TYR A 147 -2.40 6.63 -9.04
C TYR A 147 -2.95 7.99 -8.65
N ARG A 148 -4.22 8.21 -8.93
CA ARG A 148 -4.96 9.39 -8.49
C ARG A 148 -5.89 9.01 -7.33
N SER A 149 -5.88 9.84 -6.31
CA SER A 149 -6.71 9.72 -5.11
C SER A 149 -7.26 11.07 -4.70
N THR A 150 -8.38 11.07 -3.98
CA THR A 150 -9.00 12.26 -3.42
C THR A 150 -9.18 12.07 -1.93
N VAL A 151 -8.75 13.04 -1.12
CA VAL A 151 -8.86 12.99 0.34
C VAL A 151 -9.50 14.25 0.90
N GLY A 152 -10.30 14.07 1.95
CA GLY A 152 -10.95 15.16 2.67
C GLY A 152 -10.03 15.85 3.67
N PHE A 153 -10.15 17.17 3.73
CA PHE A 153 -9.53 18.05 4.70
C PHE A 153 -10.60 18.82 5.48
N ARG A 154 -10.34 19.06 6.76
CA ARG A 154 -11.20 19.88 7.62
C ARG A 154 -10.40 21.02 8.26
N HIS A 155 -10.96 22.22 8.23
CA HIS A 155 -10.42 23.40 8.88
C HIS A 155 -10.92 23.48 10.32
N TYR A 156 -9.98 23.63 11.24
CA TYR A 156 -10.20 23.92 12.65
C TYR A 156 -9.61 25.29 12.98
N ASP A 157 -9.84 25.77 14.21
CA ASP A 157 -9.33 27.06 14.68
C ASP A 157 -7.79 27.16 14.65
N ASP A 158 -7.09 26.02 14.62
CA ASP A 158 -5.62 25.92 14.57
C ASP A 158 -5.06 25.47 13.21
N GLY A 159 -5.91 25.28 12.21
CA GLY A 159 -5.54 25.00 10.83
C GLY A 159 -6.20 23.76 10.21
N TRP A 160 -5.72 23.39 9.03
CA TRP A 160 -6.23 22.27 8.24
C TRP A 160 -5.66 20.93 8.69
N ARG A 161 -6.49 19.89 8.69
CA ARG A 161 -6.10 18.50 8.99
C ARG A 161 -6.80 17.52 8.06
N LEU A 162 -6.19 16.35 7.85
CA LEU A 162 -6.83 15.23 7.16
C LEU A 162 -8.06 14.75 7.94
N VAL A 163 -9.11 14.39 7.23
CA VAL A 163 -10.28 13.73 7.83
C VAL A 163 -9.88 12.29 8.15
N ASN A 164 -10.01 11.89 9.42
CA ASN A 164 -9.80 10.52 9.87
C ASN A 164 -11.16 9.85 10.12
N GLY A 165 -11.42 8.70 9.47
CA GLY A 165 -12.59 7.84 9.68
C GLY A 165 -13.78 8.10 8.74
N THR A 166 -14.83 7.29 8.93
CA THR A 166 -16.06 7.29 8.12
C THR A 166 -16.97 8.49 8.43
N ALA A 167 -16.60 9.70 8.00
CA ALA A 167 -17.45 10.88 8.14
C ALA A 167 -18.08 11.33 6.81
N VAL A 168 -19.42 11.25 6.78
CA VAL A 168 -20.39 11.96 5.94
C VAL A 168 -19.99 12.16 4.48
N LYS A 169 -20.41 11.21 3.62
CA LYS A 169 -20.77 11.24 2.17
C LYS A 169 -19.99 12.12 1.15
N SER A 170 -19.11 13.03 1.54
CA SER A 170 -18.40 13.94 0.64
C SER A 170 -16.92 14.13 1.00
N SER A 171 -16.37 13.46 2.00
CA SER A 171 -14.96 13.60 2.37
C SER A 171 -14.38 12.25 2.80
N GLN A 172 -13.74 11.55 1.85
CA GLN A 172 -13.09 10.26 2.05
C GLN A 172 -11.84 10.41 2.93
N ASP A 173 -11.60 9.46 3.83
CA ASP A 173 -10.36 9.42 4.60
C ASP A 173 -9.17 8.96 3.73
N LEU A 174 -7.94 9.20 4.21
CA LEU A 174 -6.75 8.93 3.41
C LEU A 174 -6.55 7.44 3.12
N ASP A 175 -6.89 6.56 4.06
CA ASP A 175 -6.68 5.12 3.88
C ASP A 175 -7.63 4.56 2.81
N ASP A 176 -8.89 4.96 2.86
CA ASP A 176 -9.87 4.65 1.84
C ASP A 176 -9.47 5.26 0.49
N ALA A 177 -8.98 6.51 0.47
CA ALA A 177 -8.56 7.19 -0.75
C ALA A 177 -7.45 6.44 -1.50
N LEU A 178 -6.54 5.81 -0.75
CA LEU A 178 -5.43 5.04 -1.28
C LEU A 178 -5.85 3.62 -1.72
N LYS A 179 -6.94 3.06 -1.17
CA LYS A 179 -7.49 1.76 -1.60
C LYS A 179 -8.34 1.87 -2.86
N ASN A 180 -9.05 2.98 -3.02
CA ASN A 180 -9.96 3.24 -4.14
C ASN A 180 -9.32 4.09 -5.25
N SER A 181 -7.99 4.09 -5.32
CA SER A 181 -7.26 4.91 -6.29
C SER A 181 -7.41 4.39 -7.72
N GLU A 182 -7.47 5.30 -8.68
CA GLU A 182 -7.51 4.98 -10.11
C GLU A 182 -6.13 5.20 -10.75
N PRO A 183 -5.73 4.44 -11.77
CA PRO A 183 -4.55 4.77 -12.57
C PRO A 183 -4.68 6.18 -13.16
N ALA A 184 -3.65 7.01 -12.97
CA ALA A 184 -3.55 8.32 -13.58
C ALA A 184 -3.02 8.17 -15.03
N PRO A 185 -3.58 8.93 -15.99
CA PRO A 185 -3.11 8.94 -17.38
C PRO A 185 -1.72 9.57 -17.55
#